data_AF-A0A1G3X0G0-F1
#
_entry.id   AF-A0A1G3X0G0-F1
#
_cell.length_a   1.000
_cell.length_b   1.000
_cell.length_c   1.000
_cell.angle_alpha   90.00
_cell.angle_beta   90.00
_cell.angle_gamma   90.00
#
_symmetry.space_group_name_H-M   'P 1'
#
loop_
_entity.id
_entity.type
_entity.pdbx_description
1 polymer ?
#
loop_
_entity_poly.entity_id
_entity_poly.type
_entity_poly.pdbx_seq_one_letter_code
_entity_poly.pdbx_strand_id
1 'polypeptide(L)'
;MIVSLLKEEIVSKLRLIRSKIPVSLLSIFDSNFSVLFLESEIAFNYFALGMREVVNRTISELSNKEQVRNSEWFPSYGTHGDDPKKISTKQLLANIVLKEHSKDVLFKLFPIDNSIDALCEMMKKLSNYVHLSLRLESDQITDELENVIVICGSFFETLSSVQKEIEDLVEITEEGVFDDVRSRTIQELDEIATHYGSHDVEIDKIVIQELLEESSDGMKVNVLCQGRISSELQYGSDADQTRDEGATMNIEFPLEAVVELVYARDGGELMVMEVNVVSVDVDNSSWYDE
;
A
#
# COMPACT_ATOMS: atom_id res chain seq x y z
N MET A 1 -24.97 -6.78 31.88
CA MET A 1 -24.60 -8.22 31.99
C MET A 1 -23.44 -8.60 31.05
N ILE A 2 -23.34 -8.05 29.83
CA ILE A 2 -22.22 -8.36 28.89
C ILE A 2 -20.89 -7.74 29.37
N VAL A 3 -20.91 -6.53 29.94
CA VAL A 3 -19.69 -5.81 30.37
C VAL A 3 -18.94 -6.50 31.51
N SER A 4 -19.64 -7.18 32.43
CA SER A 4 -19.00 -7.95 33.51
C SER A 4 -18.26 -9.21 33.01
N LEU A 5 -18.38 -9.52 31.71
CA LEU A 5 -17.76 -10.68 31.06
C LEU A 5 -16.59 -10.30 30.14
N LEU A 6 -16.34 -9.00 29.92
CA LEU A 6 -15.24 -8.54 29.07
C LEU A 6 -13.90 -8.68 29.81
N LYS A 7 -13.17 -9.75 29.48
CA LYS A 7 -11.79 -9.97 29.94
C LYS A 7 -10.88 -8.84 29.44
N GLU A 8 -9.84 -8.52 30.21
CA GLU A 8 -8.83 -7.51 29.84
C GLU A 8 -8.18 -7.79 28.47
N GLU A 9 -8.04 -9.07 28.13
CA GLU A 9 -7.57 -9.51 26.81
C GLU A 9 -8.46 -9.01 25.66
N ILE A 10 -9.78 -9.06 25.82
CA ILE A 10 -10.74 -8.63 24.78
C ILE A 10 -10.64 -7.11 24.58
N VAL A 11 -10.52 -6.35 25.67
CA VAL A 11 -10.32 -4.89 25.61
C VAL A 11 -9.01 -4.55 24.88
N SER A 12 -7.96 -5.33 25.12
CA SER A 12 -6.66 -5.15 24.47
C SER A 12 -6.74 -5.42 22.96
N LYS A 13 -7.43 -6.50 22.54
CA LYS A 13 -7.70 -6.79 21.12
C LYS A 13 -8.51 -5.67 20.45
N LEU A 14 -9.51 -5.12 21.12
CA LEU A 14 -10.30 -3.99 20.60
C LEU A 14 -9.47 -2.72 20.42
N ARG A 15 -8.52 -2.42 21.33
CA ARG A 15 -7.59 -1.29 21.17
C ARG A 15 -6.67 -1.49 19.96
N LEU A 16 -6.18 -2.70 19.75
CA LEU A 16 -5.36 -3.03 18.59
C LEU A 16 -6.14 -2.90 17.27
N ILE A 17 -7.39 -3.34 17.23
CA ILE A 17 -8.26 -3.13 16.07
C ILE A 17 -8.44 -1.63 15.83
N ARG A 18 -8.76 -0.86 16.88
CA ARG A 18 -8.95 0.58 16.81
C ARG A 18 -7.74 1.31 16.21
N SER A 19 -6.51 0.89 16.51
CA SER A 19 -5.30 1.53 15.96
C SER A 19 -5.06 1.25 14.47
N LYS A 20 -5.75 0.26 13.89
CA LYS A 20 -5.59 -0.16 12.48
C LYS A 20 -6.73 0.32 11.57
N ILE A 21 -7.75 0.96 12.13
CA ILE A 21 -8.90 1.46 11.39
C ILE A 21 -8.62 2.90 10.90
N PRO A 22 -9.05 3.27 9.69
CA PRO A 22 -9.02 4.65 9.22
C PRO A 22 -9.64 5.65 10.21
N VAL A 23 -9.02 6.82 10.37
CA VAL A 23 -9.43 7.85 11.35
C VAL A 23 -10.90 8.25 11.18
N SER A 24 -11.36 8.34 9.94
CA SER A 24 -12.76 8.57 9.51
C SER A 24 -13.77 7.61 10.14
N LEU A 25 -13.36 6.38 10.46
CA LEU A 25 -14.22 5.30 10.94
C LEU A 25 -14.14 5.07 12.45
N LEU A 26 -13.26 5.78 13.16
CA LEU A 26 -13.11 5.62 14.62
C LEU A 26 -14.39 5.93 15.38
N SER A 27 -15.15 6.94 14.97
CA SER A 27 -16.43 7.29 15.61
C SER A 27 -17.46 6.18 15.49
N ILE A 28 -17.50 5.49 14.34
CA ILE A 28 -18.39 4.36 14.08
C ILE A 28 -17.97 3.16 14.93
N PHE A 29 -16.67 2.88 14.99
CA PHE A 29 -16.11 1.81 15.82
C PHE A 29 -16.40 2.04 17.31
N ASP A 30 -16.12 3.24 17.83
CA ASP A 30 -16.34 3.61 19.23
C ASP A 30 -17.85 3.58 19.59
N SER A 31 -18.71 4.00 18.67
CA SER A 31 -20.17 3.90 18.83
C SER A 31 -20.64 2.45 18.82
N ASN A 32 -20.08 1.61 17.95
CA ASN A 32 -20.41 0.19 17.90
C ASN A 32 -19.98 -0.53 19.18
N PHE A 33 -18.82 -0.20 19.72
CA PHE A 33 -18.37 -0.73 21.02
C PHE A 33 -19.34 -0.35 22.14
N SER A 34 -19.89 0.88 22.10
CA SER A 34 -20.85 1.36 23.09
C SER A 34 -22.17 0.56 23.11
N VAL A 35 -22.51 -0.15 22.02
CA VAL A 35 -23.69 -1.03 21.93
C VAL A 35 -23.62 -2.17 22.94
N LEU A 36 -22.41 -2.66 23.28
CA LEU A 36 -22.24 -3.74 24.26
C LEU A 36 -22.65 -3.35 25.69
N PHE A 37 -22.82 -2.06 25.95
CA PHE A 37 -23.25 -1.51 27.23
C PHE A 37 -24.77 -1.32 27.30
N LEU A 38 -25.50 -1.57 26.21
CA LEU A 38 -26.96 -1.51 26.19
C LEU A 38 -27.52 -2.77 26.88
N GLU A 39 -28.52 -2.59 27.74
CA GLU A 39 -29.28 -3.69 28.35
C GLU A 39 -30.30 -4.25 27.35
N SER A 40 -29.81 -4.93 26.31
CA SER A 40 -30.63 -5.45 25.22
C SER A 40 -30.19 -6.83 24.77
N GLU A 41 -31.15 -7.74 24.58
CA GLU A 41 -30.92 -9.10 24.04
C GLU A 41 -30.35 -9.08 22.61
N ILE A 42 -30.51 -7.97 21.88
CA ILE A 42 -30.01 -7.80 20.52
C ILE A 42 -28.70 -7.00 20.43
N ALA A 43 -28.10 -6.63 21.56
CA ALA A 43 -26.85 -5.87 21.61
C ALA A 43 -25.71 -6.57 20.84
N PHE A 44 -25.61 -7.91 20.96
CA PHE A 44 -24.64 -8.69 20.20
C PHE A 44 -24.83 -8.57 18.68
N ASN A 45 -26.08 -8.68 18.20
CA ASN A 45 -26.37 -8.63 16.76
C ASN A 45 -25.99 -7.27 16.16
N TYR A 46 -26.28 -6.19 16.89
CA TYR A 46 -25.84 -4.84 16.50
C TYR A 46 -24.32 -4.70 16.54
N PHE A 47 -23.65 -5.23 17.56
CA PHE A 47 -22.20 -5.22 17.63
C PHE A 47 -21.55 -5.94 16.45
N ALA A 48 -22.01 -7.16 16.13
CA ALA A 48 -21.50 -7.95 15.01
C ALA A 48 -21.75 -7.25 13.67
N LEU A 49 -22.94 -6.66 13.49
CA LEU A 49 -23.26 -5.85 12.32
C LEU A 49 -22.31 -4.66 12.18
N GLY A 50 -22.06 -3.92 13.25
CA GLY A 50 -21.17 -2.77 13.22
C GLY A 50 -19.71 -3.16 12.98
N MET A 51 -19.24 -4.30 13.51
CA MET A 51 -17.88 -4.80 13.21
C MET A 51 -17.73 -5.15 11.72
N ARG A 52 -18.73 -5.82 11.12
CA ARG A 52 -18.74 -6.10 9.68
C ARG A 52 -18.76 -4.80 8.86
N GLU A 53 -19.53 -3.81 9.29
CA GLU A 53 -19.63 -2.53 8.60
C GLU A 53 -18.32 -1.74 8.66
N VAL A 54 -17.62 -1.75 9.80
CA VAL A 54 -16.29 -1.16 9.94
C VAL A 54 -15.33 -1.77 8.92
N VAL A 55 -15.26 -3.11 8.83
CA VAL A 55 -14.41 -3.81 7.84
C VAL A 55 -14.78 -3.44 6.40
N ASN A 56 -16.08 -3.48 6.06
CA ASN A 56 -16.55 -3.14 4.70
C ASN A 56 -16.20 -1.69 4.32
N ARG A 57 -16.36 -0.75 5.26
CA ARG A 57 -16.02 0.66 5.03
C ARG A 57 -14.52 0.86 4.93
N THR A 58 -13.71 0.19 5.74
CA THR A 58 -12.26 0.20 5.60
C THR A 58 -11.87 -0.21 4.19
N ILE A 59 -12.40 -1.34 3.68
CA ILE A 59 -12.12 -1.78 2.31
C ILE A 59 -12.54 -0.71 1.30
N SER A 60 -13.74 -0.14 1.44
CA SER A 60 -14.21 0.88 0.49
C SER A 60 -13.41 2.19 0.54
N GLU A 61 -12.85 2.56 1.69
CA GLU A 61 -12.03 3.78 1.85
C GLU A 61 -10.60 3.57 1.35
N LEU A 62 -10.02 2.38 1.55
CA LEU A 62 -8.67 2.06 1.09
C LEU A 62 -8.61 1.68 -0.40
N SER A 63 -9.70 1.17 -0.97
CA SER A 63 -9.74 0.76 -2.38
C SER A 63 -9.95 1.95 -3.32
N ASN A 64 -9.25 1.95 -4.45
CA ASN A 64 -9.52 2.82 -5.58
C ASN A 64 -10.35 2.08 -6.65
N LYS A 65 -11.66 2.32 -6.67
CA LYS A 65 -12.59 1.64 -7.59
C LYS A 65 -12.31 1.93 -9.06
N GLU A 66 -11.73 3.09 -9.40
CA GLU A 66 -11.37 3.40 -10.77
C GLU A 66 -10.14 2.59 -11.20
N GLN A 67 -9.10 2.51 -10.35
CA GLN A 67 -7.96 1.62 -10.60
C GLN A 67 -8.40 0.17 -10.74
N VAL A 68 -9.30 -0.31 -9.88
CA VAL A 68 -9.82 -1.69 -9.98
C VAL A 68 -10.44 -1.92 -11.35
N ARG A 69 -11.30 -1.03 -11.85
CA ARG A 69 -11.94 -1.17 -13.17
C ARG A 69 -10.97 -1.16 -14.34
N ASN A 70 -9.83 -0.51 -14.18
CA ASN A 70 -8.78 -0.43 -15.18
C ASN A 70 -7.71 -1.53 -15.01
N SER A 71 -7.82 -2.36 -13.97
CA SER A 71 -6.85 -3.40 -13.66
C SER A 71 -7.18 -4.74 -14.33
N GLU A 72 -6.16 -5.57 -14.50
CA GLU A 72 -6.28 -6.94 -15.04
C GLU A 72 -7.18 -7.87 -14.21
N TRP A 73 -7.41 -7.53 -12.94
CA TRP A 73 -8.31 -8.26 -12.06
C TRP A 73 -9.78 -8.00 -12.35
N PHE A 74 -10.11 -6.94 -13.09
CA PHE A 74 -11.49 -6.67 -13.48
C PHE A 74 -11.84 -7.51 -14.71
N PRO A 75 -12.96 -8.25 -14.69
CA PRO A 75 -13.24 -9.18 -15.75
C PRO A 75 -13.63 -8.38 -17.00
N SER A 76 -13.08 -8.75 -18.15
CA SER A 76 -13.61 -8.31 -19.44
C SER A 76 -15.08 -8.73 -19.51
N TYR A 77 -15.98 -7.77 -19.78
CA TYR A 77 -17.44 -7.93 -19.85
C TYR A 77 -17.92 -9.37 -20.11
N GLY A 78 -18.53 -10.03 -19.11
CA GLY A 78 -19.22 -11.32 -19.32
C GLY A 78 -19.21 -12.36 -18.20
N THR A 79 -18.42 -12.23 -17.12
CA THR A 79 -18.29 -13.29 -16.09
C THR A 79 -19.10 -13.07 -14.81
N HIS A 80 -19.60 -11.86 -14.55
CA HIS A 80 -20.59 -11.64 -13.49
C HIS A 80 -21.98 -11.70 -14.11
N GLY A 81 -22.64 -12.85 -13.99
CA GLY A 81 -23.94 -13.16 -14.57
C GLY A 81 -25.14 -12.32 -14.10
N ASP A 82 -24.94 -11.07 -13.64
CA ASP A 82 -26.05 -10.12 -13.42
C ASP A 82 -25.65 -8.62 -13.45
N ASP A 83 -24.37 -8.23 -13.35
CA ASP A 83 -23.93 -6.85 -13.62
C ASP A 83 -22.43 -6.80 -13.96
N PRO A 84 -22.06 -6.52 -15.23
CA PRO A 84 -20.66 -6.41 -15.63
C PRO A 84 -19.92 -5.23 -14.97
N LYS A 85 -20.60 -4.34 -14.23
CA LYS A 85 -20.00 -3.22 -13.50
C LYS A 85 -19.74 -3.50 -12.02
N LYS A 86 -20.16 -4.65 -11.50
CA LYS A 86 -20.05 -4.95 -10.07
C LYS A 86 -18.63 -5.42 -9.74
N ILE A 87 -17.92 -4.60 -8.97
CA ILE A 87 -16.61 -4.95 -8.41
C ILE A 87 -16.81 -5.92 -7.24
N SER A 88 -16.11 -7.05 -7.27
CA SER A 88 -16.08 -8.03 -6.17
C SER A 88 -15.20 -7.56 -5.02
N THR A 89 -15.49 -8.04 -3.81
CA THR A 89 -14.64 -7.83 -2.63
C THR A 89 -13.20 -8.28 -2.86
N LYS A 90 -12.99 -9.42 -3.53
CA LYS A 90 -11.65 -9.94 -3.84
C LYS A 90 -10.84 -8.95 -4.68
N GLN A 91 -11.49 -8.30 -5.65
CA GLN A 91 -10.84 -7.27 -6.48
C GLN A 91 -10.53 -6.00 -5.69
N LEU A 92 -11.40 -5.58 -4.77
CA LEU A 92 -11.10 -4.44 -3.89
C LEU A 92 -9.91 -4.73 -2.99
N LEU A 93 -9.86 -5.92 -2.38
CA LEU A 93 -8.73 -6.35 -1.55
C LEU A 93 -7.43 -6.47 -2.37
N ALA A 94 -7.50 -7.04 -3.57
CA ALA A 94 -6.36 -7.10 -4.48
C ALA A 94 -5.82 -5.70 -4.80
N ASN A 95 -6.68 -4.71 -5.06
CA ASN A 95 -6.24 -3.33 -5.30
C ASN A 95 -5.65 -2.67 -4.05
N ILE A 96 -6.19 -2.89 -2.85
CA ILE A 96 -5.61 -2.34 -1.61
C ILE A 96 -4.19 -2.86 -1.38
N VAL A 97 -3.97 -4.15 -1.69
CA VAL A 97 -2.68 -4.80 -1.52
C VAL A 97 -1.71 -4.40 -2.63
N LEU A 98 -2.09 -4.63 -3.89
CA LEU A 98 -1.20 -4.41 -5.04
C LEU A 98 -0.96 -2.92 -5.33
N LYS A 99 -1.90 -2.03 -4.98
CA LYS A 99 -1.89 -0.61 -5.35
C LYS A 99 -1.68 -0.46 -6.87
N GLU A 100 -0.51 0.04 -7.27
CA GLU A 100 -0.10 0.25 -8.66
C GLU A 100 0.94 -0.79 -9.13
N HIS A 101 1.38 -1.67 -8.24
CA HIS A 101 2.40 -2.66 -8.54
C HIS A 101 1.85 -3.82 -9.36
N SER A 102 2.76 -4.43 -10.12
CA SER A 102 2.52 -5.58 -10.96
C SER A 102 2.08 -6.80 -10.15
N LYS A 103 0.89 -7.29 -10.48
CA LYS A 103 0.37 -8.55 -9.94
C LYS A 103 1.32 -9.71 -10.20
N ASP A 104 1.78 -9.84 -11.45
CA ASP A 104 2.55 -11.01 -11.89
C ASP A 104 3.88 -11.12 -11.16
N VAL A 105 4.52 -9.97 -10.88
CA VAL A 105 5.71 -9.90 -10.05
C VAL A 105 5.38 -10.25 -8.60
N LEU A 106 4.44 -9.53 -7.98
CA LEU A 106 4.23 -9.65 -6.55
C LEU A 106 3.72 -11.04 -6.13
N PHE A 107 2.92 -11.70 -6.96
CA PHE A 107 2.40 -13.05 -6.69
C PHE A 107 3.47 -14.14 -6.78
N LYS A 108 4.58 -13.87 -7.47
CA LYS A 108 5.75 -14.77 -7.50
C LYS A 108 6.66 -14.56 -6.31
N LEU A 109 6.79 -13.31 -5.86
CA LEU A 109 7.65 -12.96 -4.72
C LEU A 109 7.03 -13.34 -3.38
N PHE A 110 5.71 -13.21 -3.25
CA PHE A 110 4.97 -13.39 -2.02
C PHE A 110 3.66 -14.17 -2.24
N PRO A 111 3.16 -14.91 -1.24
CA PRO A 111 1.90 -15.64 -1.30
C PRO A 111 0.66 -14.72 -1.15
N ILE A 112 0.58 -13.65 -1.94
CA ILE A 112 -0.44 -12.60 -1.81
C ILE A 112 -1.85 -13.13 -2.08
N ASP A 113 -1.99 -14.07 -3.01
CA ASP A 113 -3.26 -14.73 -3.32
C ASP A 113 -3.87 -15.40 -2.09
N ASN A 114 -3.07 -16.14 -1.34
CA ASN A 114 -3.47 -16.81 -0.11
C ASN A 114 -3.93 -15.81 0.94
N SER A 115 -3.22 -14.69 1.07
CA SER A 115 -3.59 -13.64 2.02
C SER A 115 -4.89 -12.94 1.63
N ILE A 116 -5.10 -12.65 0.34
CA ILE A 116 -6.37 -12.09 -0.16
C ILE A 116 -7.52 -13.08 0.06
N ASP A 117 -7.30 -14.36 -0.16
CA ASP A 117 -8.32 -15.39 0.07
C ASP A 117 -8.63 -15.55 1.57
N ALA A 118 -7.62 -15.48 2.44
CA ALA A 118 -7.82 -15.46 3.89
C ALA A 118 -8.68 -14.25 4.34
N LEU A 119 -8.40 -13.06 3.80
CA LEU A 119 -9.19 -11.86 4.07
C LEU A 119 -10.65 -12.02 3.60
N CYS A 120 -10.87 -12.61 2.42
CA CYS A 120 -12.20 -12.92 1.92
C CYS A 120 -12.95 -13.91 2.83
N GLU A 121 -12.27 -14.94 3.32
CA GLU A 121 -12.87 -15.92 4.24
C GLU A 121 -13.24 -15.29 5.59
N MET A 122 -12.42 -14.39 6.14
CA MET A 122 -12.75 -13.65 7.36
C MET A 122 -14.00 -12.79 7.17
N MET A 123 -14.15 -12.13 6.02
CA MET A 123 -15.36 -11.39 5.69
C MET A 123 -16.61 -12.25 5.57
N LYS A 124 -16.49 -13.44 4.97
CA LYS A 124 -17.59 -14.42 4.92
C LYS A 124 -18.00 -14.84 6.33
N LYS A 125 -17.03 -15.13 7.21
CA LYS A 125 -17.29 -15.46 8.61
C LYS A 125 -18.01 -14.32 9.34
N LEU A 126 -17.57 -13.07 9.20
CA LEU A 126 -18.26 -11.89 9.78
C LEU A 126 -19.69 -11.76 9.25
N SER A 127 -19.92 -12.06 7.97
CA SER A 127 -21.25 -11.97 7.39
C SER A 127 -22.23 -12.99 7.97
N ASN A 128 -21.75 -14.18 8.35
CA ASN A 128 -22.59 -15.20 8.98
C ASN A 128 -23.23 -14.72 10.28
N TYR A 129 -22.50 -13.92 11.08
CA TYR A 129 -23.00 -13.35 12.33
C TYR A 129 -24.14 -12.33 12.16
N VAL A 130 -24.30 -11.76 10.97
CA VAL A 130 -25.36 -10.78 10.68
C VAL A 130 -26.62 -11.45 10.14
N HIS A 131 -26.49 -12.61 9.52
CA HIS A 131 -27.62 -13.36 8.96
C HIS A 131 -28.30 -14.30 9.95
N LEU A 132 -27.61 -14.66 11.03
CA LEU A 132 -28.24 -15.42 12.09
C LEU A 132 -29.12 -14.47 12.93
N SER A 133 -30.41 -14.80 13.03
CA SER A 133 -31.26 -14.29 14.11
C SER A 133 -30.84 -14.98 15.41
N LEU A 134 -29.64 -14.63 15.89
CA LEU A 134 -29.02 -15.16 17.09
C LEU A 134 -29.85 -14.70 18.30
N ARG A 135 -30.83 -15.52 18.68
CA ARG A 135 -31.25 -15.63 20.08
C ARG A 135 -30.25 -16.55 20.75
N LEU A 136 -29.07 -16.00 21.05
CA LEU A 136 -28.06 -16.70 21.84
C LEU A 136 -28.55 -16.79 23.28
N GLU A 137 -28.34 -17.94 23.89
CA GLU A 137 -28.43 -18.06 25.34
C GLU A 137 -27.31 -17.22 25.97
N SER A 138 -27.56 -16.72 27.18
CA SER A 138 -26.65 -15.76 27.84
C SER A 138 -25.21 -16.25 28.04
N ASP A 139 -25.01 -17.56 28.13
CA ASP A 139 -23.70 -18.22 28.25
C ASP A 139 -22.92 -18.25 26.92
N GLN A 140 -23.60 -18.28 25.77
CA GLN A 140 -22.98 -18.33 24.45
C GLN A 140 -22.53 -16.96 23.92
N ILE A 141 -23.11 -15.87 24.43
CA ILE A 141 -22.84 -14.50 23.97
C ILE A 141 -21.35 -14.14 24.12
N THR A 142 -20.70 -14.60 25.19
CA THR A 142 -19.30 -14.26 25.47
C THR A 142 -18.37 -14.88 24.43
N ASP A 143 -18.57 -16.16 24.11
CA ASP A 143 -17.74 -16.89 23.15
C ASP A 143 -17.91 -16.32 21.73
N GLU A 144 -19.16 -16.01 21.34
CA GLU A 144 -19.40 -15.43 20.02
C GLU A 144 -18.90 -13.98 19.90
N LEU A 145 -18.97 -13.21 20.98
CA LEU A 145 -18.35 -11.89 21.05
C LEU A 145 -16.84 -11.97 20.83
N GLU A 146 -16.18 -12.92 21.51
CA GLU A 146 -14.76 -13.16 21.35
C GLU A 146 -14.43 -13.58 19.90
N ASN A 147 -15.22 -14.46 19.30
CA ASN A 147 -15.03 -14.89 17.91
C ASN A 147 -15.10 -13.71 16.92
N VAL A 148 -16.12 -12.85 17.02
CA VAL A 148 -16.25 -11.67 16.15
C VAL A 148 -15.04 -10.75 16.28
N ILE A 149 -14.57 -10.52 17.51
CA ILE A 149 -13.42 -9.66 17.78
C ILE A 149 -12.14 -10.28 17.23
N VAL A 150 -11.93 -11.59 17.41
CA VAL A 150 -10.77 -12.32 16.87
C VAL A 150 -10.76 -12.28 15.36
N ILE A 151 -11.89 -12.57 14.69
CA ILE A 151 -11.97 -12.53 13.22
C ILE A 151 -11.64 -11.13 12.69
N CYS A 152 -12.18 -10.08 13.33
CA CYS A 152 -11.91 -8.71 12.93
C CYS A 152 -10.45 -8.31 13.19
N GLY A 153 -9.89 -8.70 14.33
CA GLY A 153 -8.46 -8.50 14.64
C GLY A 153 -7.55 -9.17 13.61
N SER A 154 -7.79 -10.44 13.32
CA SER A 154 -7.02 -11.19 12.31
C SER A 154 -7.15 -10.60 10.92
N PHE A 155 -8.30 -10.01 10.57
CA PHE A 155 -8.47 -9.30 9.30
C PHE A 155 -7.49 -8.12 9.18
N PHE A 156 -7.49 -7.23 10.18
CA PHE A 156 -6.60 -6.07 10.17
C PHE A 156 -5.12 -6.46 10.30
N GLU A 157 -4.79 -7.51 11.05
CA GLU A 157 -3.44 -8.06 11.13
C GLU A 157 -2.95 -8.60 9.80
N THR A 158 -3.76 -9.43 9.13
CA THR A 158 -3.41 -9.99 7.82
C THR A 158 -3.23 -8.89 6.79
N LEU A 159 -4.16 -7.91 6.76
CA LEU A 159 -4.06 -6.78 5.84
C LEU A 159 -2.78 -5.97 6.06
N SER A 160 -2.47 -5.63 7.32
CA SER A 160 -1.26 -4.86 7.66
C SER A 160 0.01 -5.65 7.32
N SER A 161 0.02 -6.96 7.57
CA SER A 161 1.19 -7.81 7.32
C SER A 161 1.55 -7.85 5.84
N VAL A 162 0.56 -8.02 4.96
CA VAL A 162 0.81 -8.07 3.52
C VAL A 162 1.19 -6.70 2.96
N GLN A 163 0.57 -5.62 3.47
CA GLN A 163 0.98 -4.27 3.08
C GLN A 163 2.43 -4.01 3.48
N LYS A 164 2.84 -4.47 4.67
CA LYS A 164 4.21 -4.38 5.11
C LYS A 164 5.17 -5.19 4.22
N GLU A 165 4.83 -6.40 3.79
CA GLU A 165 5.68 -7.18 2.87
C GLU A 165 5.97 -6.41 1.56
N ILE A 166 5.00 -5.64 1.07
CA ILE A 166 5.16 -4.81 -0.13
C ILE A 166 5.95 -3.54 0.17
N GLU A 167 5.74 -2.91 1.33
CA GLU A 167 6.52 -1.76 1.78
C GLU A 167 7.99 -2.13 1.98
N ASP A 168 8.29 -3.24 2.64
CA ASP A 168 9.64 -3.77 2.84
C ASP A 168 10.29 -4.09 1.47
N LEU A 169 9.53 -4.62 0.49
CA LEU A 169 10.03 -4.80 -0.87
C LEU A 169 10.39 -3.47 -1.54
N VAL A 170 9.52 -2.46 -1.41
CA VAL A 170 9.79 -1.13 -1.97
C VAL A 170 11.04 -0.51 -1.35
N GLU A 171 11.24 -0.64 -0.04
CA GLU A 171 12.45 -0.18 0.66
C GLU A 171 13.71 -0.88 0.12
N ILE A 172 13.69 -2.22 0.00
CA ILE A 172 14.78 -3.00 -0.61
C ILE A 172 15.05 -2.55 -2.06
N THR A 173 14.00 -2.22 -2.80
CA THR A 173 14.11 -1.73 -4.17
C THR A 173 14.78 -0.37 -4.21
N GLU A 174 14.33 0.54 -3.35
CA GLU A 174 14.85 1.90 -3.23
C GLU A 174 16.34 1.89 -2.89
N GLU A 175 16.72 1.16 -1.84
CA GLU A 175 18.13 0.99 -1.46
C GLU A 175 18.95 0.40 -2.61
N GLY A 176 18.38 -0.54 -3.37
CA GLY A 176 19.04 -1.16 -4.51
C GLY A 176 19.25 -0.23 -5.70
N VAL A 177 18.33 0.68 -6.00
CA VAL A 177 18.38 1.52 -7.21
C VAL A 177 18.96 2.92 -6.99
N PHE A 178 18.97 3.40 -5.74
CA PHE A 178 19.23 4.81 -5.44
C PHE A 178 20.55 5.31 -6.01
N ASP A 179 21.66 4.61 -5.75
CA ASP A 179 23.00 5.03 -6.18
C ASP A 179 23.13 5.00 -7.71
N ASP A 180 22.58 3.98 -8.37
CA ASP A 180 22.63 3.86 -9.83
C ASP A 180 21.80 4.94 -10.52
N VAL A 181 20.56 5.17 -10.07
CA VAL A 181 19.71 6.25 -10.60
C VAL A 181 20.39 7.59 -10.39
N ARG A 182 20.87 7.87 -9.17
CA ARG A 182 21.59 9.11 -8.86
C ARG A 182 22.79 9.32 -9.78
N SER A 183 23.60 8.28 -9.97
CA SER A 183 24.79 8.36 -10.82
C SER A 183 24.45 8.66 -12.28
N ARG A 184 23.35 8.08 -12.79
CA ARG A 184 22.90 8.26 -14.17
C ARG A 184 22.26 9.63 -14.37
N THR A 185 21.47 10.13 -13.40
CA THR A 185 20.88 11.47 -13.48
C THR A 185 21.95 12.56 -13.52
N ILE A 186 23.04 12.41 -12.76
CA ILE A 186 24.17 13.35 -12.83
C ILE A 186 24.76 13.40 -14.25
N GLN A 187 24.88 12.25 -14.93
CA GLN A 187 25.39 12.21 -16.32
C GLN A 187 24.46 12.92 -17.31
N GLU A 188 23.13 12.81 -17.15
CA GLU A 188 22.17 13.48 -18.03
C GLU A 188 22.16 15.01 -17.80
N LEU A 189 22.37 15.49 -16.56
CA LEU A 189 22.49 16.92 -16.27
C LEU A 189 23.82 17.54 -16.75
N ASP A 190 24.90 16.76 -16.84
CA ASP A 190 26.18 17.20 -17.44
C ASP A 190 26.01 17.72 -18.87
N GLU A 191 24.96 17.28 -19.58
CA GLU A 191 24.66 17.73 -20.94
C GLU A 191 23.91 19.08 -20.98
N ILE A 192 23.36 19.56 -19.86
CA ILE A 192 22.46 20.73 -19.80
C ILE A 192 23.15 22.00 -19.25
N ALA A 193 24.18 21.91 -18.40
CA ALA A 193 24.81 23.08 -17.77
C ALA A 193 26.35 23.04 -17.68
N THR A 194 27.00 24.18 -17.96
CA THR A 194 28.48 24.33 -17.94
C THR A 194 29.07 24.48 -16.52
N HIS A 195 28.25 24.87 -15.53
CA HIS A 195 28.60 24.97 -14.11
C HIS A 195 27.33 24.66 -13.29
N TYR A 196 27.37 23.67 -12.41
CA TYR A 196 26.27 23.28 -11.54
C TYR A 196 26.79 22.93 -10.13
N GLY A 197 25.98 23.19 -9.10
CA GLY A 197 26.30 22.87 -7.71
C GLY A 197 25.95 21.43 -7.33
N SER A 198 25.82 21.14 -6.02
CA SER A 198 25.49 19.81 -5.51
C SER A 198 24.10 19.35 -5.99
N HIS A 199 24.04 18.22 -6.69
CA HIS A 199 22.78 17.56 -7.03
C HIS A 199 22.28 16.67 -5.90
N ASP A 200 21.02 16.86 -5.54
CA ASP A 200 20.30 15.94 -4.64
C ASP A 200 19.19 15.27 -5.42
N VAL A 201 19.20 13.93 -5.41
CA VAL A 201 18.18 13.10 -6.07
C VAL A 201 17.35 12.49 -4.97
N GLU A 202 16.05 12.71 -5.05
CA GLU A 202 15.06 12.12 -4.15
C GLU A 202 14.13 11.22 -4.96
N ILE A 203 13.95 9.97 -4.53
CA ILE A 203 12.98 9.05 -5.14
C ILE A 203 11.72 9.10 -4.27
N ASP A 204 10.65 9.67 -4.80
CA ASP A 204 9.37 9.82 -4.10
C ASP A 204 8.51 8.55 -4.17
N LYS A 205 8.65 7.78 -5.27
CA LYS A 205 7.76 6.66 -5.57
C LYS A 205 8.45 5.61 -6.43
N ILE A 206 8.21 4.36 -6.08
CA ILE A 206 8.65 3.19 -6.83
C ILE A 206 7.44 2.37 -7.23
N VAL A 207 7.35 1.98 -8.51
CA VAL A 207 6.31 1.11 -9.04
C VAL A 207 6.94 -0.05 -9.78
N ILE A 208 6.83 -1.25 -9.22
CA ILE A 208 7.20 -2.48 -9.89
C ILE A 208 6.19 -2.75 -11.02
N GLN A 209 6.63 -2.74 -12.29
CA GLN A 209 5.74 -2.70 -13.45
C GLN A 209 5.53 -4.05 -14.12
N GLU A 210 6.61 -4.74 -14.47
CA GLU A 210 6.54 -5.90 -15.36
C GLU A 210 7.58 -6.95 -14.99
N LEU A 211 7.19 -8.21 -15.18
CA LEU A 211 8.10 -9.34 -15.16
C LEU A 211 8.72 -9.51 -16.55
N LEU A 212 10.04 -9.37 -16.65
CA LEU A 212 10.77 -9.53 -17.91
C LEU A 212 11.22 -10.97 -18.10
N GLU A 213 11.89 -11.54 -17.10
CA GLU A 213 12.43 -12.90 -17.15
C GLU A 213 12.35 -13.56 -15.77
N GLU A 214 12.18 -14.89 -15.76
CA GLU A 214 12.19 -15.70 -14.54
C GLU A 214 13.12 -16.89 -14.77
N SER A 215 14.03 -17.11 -13.82
CA SER A 215 15.00 -18.20 -13.84
C SER A 215 15.11 -18.86 -12.46
N SER A 216 15.91 -19.92 -12.35
CA SER A 216 16.24 -20.52 -11.05
C SER A 216 17.02 -19.56 -10.15
N ASP A 217 17.71 -18.59 -10.74
CA ASP A 217 18.71 -17.77 -10.08
C ASP A 217 18.14 -16.39 -9.67
N GLY A 218 16.94 -16.06 -10.15
CA GLY A 218 16.27 -14.82 -9.83
C GLY A 218 15.18 -14.44 -10.83
N MET A 219 14.57 -13.29 -10.57
CA MET A 219 13.48 -12.72 -11.35
C MET A 219 13.86 -11.33 -11.83
N LYS A 220 13.96 -11.17 -13.15
CA LYS A 220 14.24 -9.89 -13.79
C LYS A 220 12.95 -9.11 -13.97
N VAL A 221 12.89 -7.89 -13.45
CA VAL A 221 11.70 -7.04 -13.46
C VAL A 221 12.02 -5.66 -13.98
N ASN A 222 11.00 -4.98 -14.48
CA ASN A 222 11.04 -3.56 -14.77
C ASN A 222 10.40 -2.77 -13.62
N VAL A 223 11.06 -1.70 -13.20
CA VAL A 223 10.64 -0.81 -12.12
C VAL A 223 10.68 0.62 -12.61
N LEU A 224 9.61 1.36 -12.30
CA LEU A 224 9.52 2.80 -12.51
C LEU A 224 9.85 3.52 -11.20
N CYS A 225 10.86 4.36 -11.22
CA CYS A 225 11.21 5.27 -10.14
C CYS A 225 10.77 6.68 -10.54
N GLN A 226 10.00 7.34 -9.69
CA GLN A 226 9.57 8.73 -9.87
C GLN A 226 10.08 9.54 -8.69
N GLY A 227 10.57 10.74 -8.97
CA GLY A 227 11.20 11.55 -7.95
C GLY A 227 11.48 12.97 -8.43
N ARG A 228 12.48 13.59 -7.81
CA ARG A 228 12.95 14.92 -8.14
C ARG A 228 14.47 14.98 -8.12
N ILE A 229 14.99 15.89 -8.92
CA ILE A 229 16.38 16.32 -8.81
C ILE A 229 16.43 17.81 -8.51
N SER A 230 17.18 18.15 -7.46
CA SER A 230 17.47 19.51 -7.06
C SER A 230 18.84 19.91 -7.60
N SER A 231 18.91 21.06 -8.28
CA SER A 231 20.14 21.63 -8.80
C SER A 231 20.29 23.08 -8.36
N GLU A 232 21.49 23.43 -7.89
CA GLU A 232 21.87 24.83 -7.72
C GLU A 232 22.45 25.37 -9.03
N LEU A 233 21.77 26.35 -9.60
CA LEU A 233 22.21 27.08 -10.79
C LEU A 233 22.98 28.33 -10.36
N GLN A 234 24.19 28.50 -10.88
CA GLN A 234 25.05 29.65 -10.62
C GLN A 234 25.07 30.62 -11.80
N TYR A 235 24.79 31.89 -11.54
CA TYR A 235 24.94 33.00 -12.48
C TYR A 235 26.16 33.84 -12.11
N GLY A 236 27.07 34.03 -13.08
CA GLY A 236 28.36 34.66 -12.86
C GLY A 236 29.45 33.65 -12.49
N SER A 237 30.70 34.04 -12.69
CA SER A 237 31.86 33.23 -12.32
C SER A 237 32.01 33.12 -10.80
N ASP A 238 32.82 32.17 -10.32
CA ASP A 238 33.15 32.06 -8.89
C ASP A 238 33.74 33.38 -8.34
N ALA A 239 34.43 34.14 -9.20
CA ALA A 239 34.95 35.46 -8.85
C ALA A 239 33.84 36.50 -8.69
N ASP A 240 32.75 36.41 -9.47
CA ASP A 240 31.57 37.27 -9.36
C ASP A 240 30.78 36.92 -8.09
N GLN A 241 30.62 35.62 -7.78
CA GLN A 241 30.07 35.16 -6.51
C GLN A 241 30.86 35.70 -5.31
N THR A 242 32.19 35.62 -5.38
CA THR A 242 33.08 36.12 -4.31
C THR A 242 32.99 37.65 -4.14
N ARG A 243 32.53 38.37 -5.17
CA ARG A 243 32.37 39.84 -5.17
C ARG A 243 30.95 40.30 -4.85
N ASP A 244 30.03 39.38 -4.50
CA ASP A 244 28.59 39.65 -4.39
C ASP A 244 27.98 40.21 -5.69
N GLU A 245 28.58 39.91 -6.84
CA GLU A 245 28.12 40.28 -8.19
C GLU A 245 27.47 39.10 -8.94
N GLY A 246 27.53 37.89 -8.37
CA GLY A 246 26.85 36.69 -8.85
C GLY A 246 25.52 36.41 -8.11
N ALA A 247 24.75 35.45 -8.61
CA ALA A 247 23.55 34.94 -7.95
C ALA A 247 23.48 33.41 -8.04
N THR A 248 22.89 32.74 -7.05
CA THR A 248 22.55 31.32 -7.12
C THR A 248 21.05 31.13 -6.97
N MET A 249 20.52 30.07 -7.60
CA MET A 249 19.12 29.69 -7.50
C MET A 249 19.03 28.17 -7.41
N ASN A 250 18.24 27.67 -6.46
CA ASN A 250 17.89 26.26 -6.41
C ASN A 250 16.63 26.03 -7.26
N ILE A 251 16.72 25.07 -8.17
CA ILE A 251 15.60 24.61 -8.98
C ILE A 251 15.42 23.11 -8.79
N GLU A 252 14.16 22.67 -8.87
CA GLU A 252 13.78 21.26 -8.81
C GLU A 252 13.13 20.86 -10.12
N PHE A 253 13.54 19.71 -10.65
CA PHE A 253 12.96 19.11 -11.83
C PHE A 253 12.38 17.74 -11.50
N PRO A 254 11.17 17.40 -12.01
CA PRO A 254 10.66 16.04 -11.95
C PRO A 254 11.62 15.06 -12.64
N LEU A 255 11.80 13.91 -12.00
CA LEU A 255 12.66 12.83 -12.46
C LEU A 255 11.82 11.57 -12.66
N GLU A 256 11.98 10.92 -13.81
CA GLU A 256 11.47 9.58 -14.06
C GLU A 256 12.61 8.67 -14.53
N ALA A 257 12.75 7.50 -13.90
CA ALA A 257 13.75 6.51 -14.28
C ALA A 257 13.11 5.13 -14.44
N VAL A 258 13.51 4.43 -15.50
CA VAL A 258 13.12 3.05 -15.77
C VAL A 258 14.32 2.17 -15.49
N VAL A 259 14.15 1.23 -14.56
CA VAL A 259 15.23 0.39 -14.03
C VAL A 259 14.87 -1.08 -14.18
N GLU A 260 15.78 -1.83 -14.79
CA GLU A 260 15.73 -3.28 -14.76
C GLU A 260 16.45 -3.80 -13.53
N LEU A 261 15.78 -4.66 -12.76
CA LEU A 261 16.33 -5.25 -11.54
C LEU A 261 16.24 -6.76 -11.57
N VAL A 262 17.18 -7.43 -10.92
CA VAL A 262 17.09 -8.87 -10.63
C VAL A 262 16.87 -9.07 -9.14
N TYR A 263 15.69 -9.58 -8.78
CA TYR A 263 15.42 -10.08 -7.43
C TYR A 263 15.88 -11.52 -7.29
N ALA A 264 16.59 -11.83 -6.22
CA ALA A 264 16.89 -13.21 -5.85
C ALA A 264 16.70 -13.43 -4.35
N ARG A 265 16.62 -14.69 -3.93
CA ARG A 265 16.63 -15.05 -2.51
C ARG A 265 17.98 -15.68 -2.15
N ASP A 266 18.75 -15.00 -1.31
CA ASP A 266 19.95 -15.57 -0.69
C ASP A 266 19.67 -15.88 0.78
N GLY A 267 19.96 -17.11 1.22
CA GLY A 267 19.63 -17.55 2.58
C GLY A 267 18.13 -17.51 2.95
N GLY A 268 17.24 -17.27 1.98
CA GLY A 268 15.80 -17.08 2.18
C GLY A 268 15.35 -15.60 2.20
N GLU A 269 16.29 -14.66 2.31
CA GLU A 269 16.05 -13.23 2.30
C GLU A 269 16.01 -12.70 0.86
N LEU A 270 15.04 -11.84 0.57
CA LEU A 270 14.89 -11.23 -0.75
C LEU A 270 15.85 -10.05 -0.88
N MET A 271 16.58 -9.97 -2.01
CA MET A 271 17.53 -8.89 -2.26
C MET A 271 17.58 -8.53 -3.74
N VAL A 272 18.05 -7.30 -4.02
CA VAL A 272 18.40 -6.84 -5.37
C VAL A 272 19.83 -7.29 -5.67
N MET A 273 20.00 -8.10 -6.73
CA MET A 273 21.30 -8.66 -7.12
C MET A 273 21.98 -7.85 -8.21
N GLU A 274 21.18 -7.35 -9.16
CA GLU A 274 21.65 -6.61 -10.31
C GLU A 274 20.71 -5.45 -10.57
N VAL A 275 21.29 -4.32 -10.95
CA VAL A 275 20.62 -3.06 -11.25
C VAL A 275 21.12 -2.58 -12.60
N ASN A 276 20.20 -2.27 -13.49
CA ASN A 276 20.50 -1.69 -14.79
C ASN A 276 19.52 -0.55 -15.08
N VAL A 277 20.01 0.68 -15.02
CA VAL A 277 19.21 1.86 -15.35
C VAL A 277 19.06 1.94 -16.87
N VAL A 278 17.84 1.70 -17.35
CA VAL A 278 17.52 1.69 -18.79
C VAL A 278 17.41 3.10 -19.33
N SER A 279 16.72 3.97 -18.59
CA SER A 279 16.56 5.37 -18.97
C SER A 279 16.36 6.24 -17.73
N VAL A 280 16.81 7.49 -17.86
CA VAL A 280 16.53 8.58 -16.92
C VAL A 280 16.03 9.74 -17.75
N ASP A 281 14.92 10.34 -17.33
CA ASP A 281 14.32 11.52 -17.93
C ASP A 281 14.13 12.59 -16.87
N VAL A 282 14.58 13.81 -17.17
CA VAL A 282 14.46 14.98 -16.30
C VAL A 282 13.64 16.02 -17.03
N ASP A 283 12.42 16.27 -16.54
CA ASP A 283 11.53 17.25 -17.15
C ASP A 283 11.98 18.66 -16.78
N ASN A 284 12.68 19.32 -17.70
CA ASN A 284 13.12 20.71 -17.60
C ASN A 284 12.28 21.66 -18.46
N SER A 285 11.11 21.25 -18.97
CA SER A 285 10.32 22.07 -19.88
C SER A 285 9.91 23.40 -19.25
N SER A 286 9.66 23.39 -17.93
CA SER A 286 9.35 24.57 -17.12
C SER A 286 10.40 25.67 -17.20
N TRP A 287 11.63 25.34 -17.57
CA TRP A 287 12.72 26.29 -17.75
C TRP A 287 12.63 27.11 -19.04
N TYR A 288 12.02 26.54 -20.09
CA TYR A 288 11.98 27.13 -21.43
C TYR A 288 10.68 27.88 -21.74
N ASP A 289 9.70 27.81 -20.83
CA ASP A 289 8.36 28.40 -20.98
C ASP A 289 8.26 29.87 -20.49
N GLU A 290 9.38 30.60 -20.32
CA GLU A 290 9.42 32.06 -20.07
C GLU A 290 9.86 32.91 -21.28
#